data_AF-A0A0F9QEG8-F1
#
_entry.id   AF-A0A0F9QEG8-F1
#
_cell.length_a   1.000
_cell.length_b   1.000
_cell.length_c   1.000
_cell.angle_alpha   90.00
_cell.angle_beta   90.00
_cell.angle_gamma   90.00
#
_symmetry.space_group_name_H-M   'P 1'
#
loop_
_entity.id
_entity.type
_entity.pdbx_description
1 polymer ?
#
loop_
_entity_poly.entity_id
_entity_poly.type
_entity_poly.pdbx_seq_one_letter_code
_entity_poly.pdbx_strand_id
1 'polypeptide(L)'
;MTLTVIIIPYPPSINGVRLTERQSEIIFALADGRWHSAEQIIDIIYPTGAIRPTSCINLIASHVCALRKIIKHCRIENDHRSRFRLIND
;
A
#
# COMPACT_ATOMS: atom_id res chain seq x y z
N MET A 1 16.45 16.20 -14.98
CA MET A 1 15.45 15.30 -14.38
C MET A 1 15.66 15.36 -12.88
N THR A 2 14.79 16.06 -12.16
CA THR A 2 14.90 16.24 -10.71
C THR A 2 14.17 15.07 -10.04
N LEU A 3 14.91 14.26 -9.28
CA LEU A 3 14.33 13.17 -8.50
C LEU A 3 13.68 13.78 -7.26
N THR A 4 12.35 13.96 -7.26
CA THR A 4 11.63 14.44 -6.09
C THR A 4 11.52 13.31 -5.08
N VAL A 5 12.42 13.29 -4.09
CA VAL A 5 12.37 12.35 -2.96
C VAL A 5 11.30 12.83 -1.99
N ILE A 6 10.12 12.21 -2.03
CA ILE A 6 9.08 12.45 -1.02
C ILE A 6 9.48 11.70 0.24
N ILE A 7 10.08 12.40 1.20
CA ILE A 7 10.31 11.87 2.55
C ILE A 7 8.95 11.87 3.26
N ILE A 8 8.34 10.69 3.39
CA ILE A 8 7.12 10.54 4.19
C ILE A 8 7.55 10.12 5.61
N PRO A 9 7.44 11.00 6.64
CA PRO A 9 7.83 10.68 8.00
C PRO A 9 6.99 9.52 8.55
N TYR A 10 7.58 8.62 9.34
CA TYR A 10 6.86 7.52 9.96
C TYR A 10 6.35 7.91 11.36
N PRO A 11 5.05 7.74 11.69
CA PRO A 11 4.01 7.18 10.83
C PRO A 11 3.56 8.18 9.75
N PRO A 12 3.38 7.73 8.49
CA PRO A 12 2.90 8.58 7.41
C PRO A 12 1.54 9.15 7.75
N SER A 13 1.45 10.48 7.77
CA SER A 13 0.19 11.21 7.85
C SER A 13 -0.12 11.76 6.46
N ILE A 14 -1.26 11.36 5.90
CA ILE A 14 -1.76 11.90 4.64
C ILE A 14 -3.00 12.72 4.98
N ASN A 15 -2.98 14.02 4.68
CA ASN A 15 -4.09 14.95 4.97
C ASN A 15 -4.53 15.00 6.45
N GLY A 16 -3.62 14.82 7.41
CA GLY A 16 -3.94 14.83 8.84
C GLY A 16 -4.59 13.53 9.35
N VAL A 17 -4.78 12.53 8.48
CA VAL A 17 -5.24 11.20 8.88
C VAL A 17 -4.01 10.34 9.18
N ARG A 18 -3.97 9.83 10.41
CA ARG A 18 -2.92 8.93 10.87
C ARG A 18 -3.18 7.55 10.25
N LEU A 19 -2.28 7.09 9.39
CA LEU A 19 -2.34 5.73 8.87
C LEU A 19 -1.99 4.73 9.97
N THR A 20 -2.60 3.56 9.92
CA THR A 20 -2.12 2.44 10.74
C THR A 20 -0.76 1.98 10.22
N GLU A 21 0.01 1.28 11.06
CA GLU A 21 1.28 0.66 10.67
C GLU A 21 1.13 -0.17 9.39
N ARG A 22 0.12 -1.05 9.32
CA ARG A 22 -0.16 -1.86 8.13
C ARG A 22 -0.52 -1.05 6.90
N GLN A 23 -1.31 0.02 7.04
CA GLN A 23 -1.64 0.90 5.92
C GLN A 23 -0.40 1.62 5.38
N SER A 24 0.48 2.03 6.29
CA SER A 24 1.75 2.67 5.97
C SER A 24 2.63 1.73 5.15
N GLU A 25 2.83 0.51 5.65
CA GLU A 25 3.62 -0.53 4.98
C GLU A 25 3.07 -0.86 3.58
N ILE A 26 1.74 -0.95 3.42
CA ILE A 26 1.11 -1.21 2.11
C ILE A 26 1.37 -0.05 1.14
N ILE A 27 1.28 1.21 1.57
CA ILE A 27 1.61 2.35 0.70
C ILE A 27 3.08 2.30 0.31
N PHE A 28 3.99 2.04 1.26
CA PHE A 28 5.41 1.92 0.98
C PHE A 28 5.72 0.77 0.00
N ALA A 29 5.06 -0.38 0.14
CA ALA A 29 5.20 -1.50 -0.77
C ALA A 29 4.77 -1.15 -2.20
N LEU A 30 3.78 -0.26 -2.36
CA LEU A 30 3.26 0.18 -3.66
C LEU A 30 3.91 1.46 -4.19
N ALA A 31 4.78 2.10 -3.41
CA ALA A 31 5.34 3.42 -3.72
C ALA A 31 6.27 3.43 -4.95
N ASP A 32 6.75 2.25 -5.38
CA ASP A 32 7.56 2.10 -6.59
C ASP A 32 6.74 2.27 -7.89
N GLY A 33 5.41 2.39 -7.78
CA GLY A 33 4.51 2.56 -8.91
C GLY A 33 4.43 1.33 -9.81
N ARG A 34 4.85 0.14 -9.34
CA ARG A 34 4.73 -1.12 -10.08
C ARG A 34 3.50 -1.90 -9.65
N TRP A 35 3.16 -2.90 -10.45
CA TRP A 35 2.08 -3.83 -10.12
C TRP A 35 2.59 -4.91 -9.16
N HIS A 36 1.94 -5.04 -8.01
CA HIS A 36 2.23 -6.06 -7.01
C HIS A 36 1.00 -6.92 -6.74
N SER A 37 1.15 -8.24 -6.70
CA SER A 37 0.07 -9.13 -6.24
C SER A 37 -0.19 -8.97 -4.75
N ALA A 38 -1.38 -9.37 -4.28
CA ALA A 38 -1.67 -9.38 -2.84
C ALA A 38 -0.63 -10.19 -2.05
N GLU A 39 -0.14 -11.30 -2.61
CA GLU A 39 0.88 -12.14 -1.98
C GLU A 39 2.22 -11.43 -1.86
N GLN A 40 2.66 -10.73 -2.91
CA GLN A 40 3.90 -9.95 -2.89
C GLN A 40 3.84 -8.83 -1.84
N ILE A 41 2.70 -8.15 -1.72
CA ILE A 41 2.49 -7.13 -0.68
C ILE A 41 2.53 -7.78 0.70
N ILE A 42 1.91 -8.96 0.86
CA ILE A 42 1.93 -9.69 2.13
C ILE A 42 3.34 -10.14 2.50
N ASP A 43 4.16 -10.60 1.54
CA ASP A 43 5.57 -10.96 1.79
C ASP A 43 6.40 -9.77 2.26
N ILE A 44 6.08 -8.57 1.78
CA ILE A 44 6.79 -7.35 2.20
C ILE A 44 6.40 -6.97 3.64
N ILE A 45 5.12 -7.10 4.01
CA ILE A 45 4.63 -6.62 5.32
C ILE A 45 4.62 -7.72 6.41
N TYR A 46 4.60 -9.00 6.05
CA TYR A 46 4.70 -10.14 6.96
C TYR A 46 6.02 -10.87 6.72
N PRO A 47 7.07 -10.62 7.53
CA PRO A 47 8.36 -11.26 7.36
C PRO A 47 8.27 -12.78 7.56
N THR A 48 9.24 -13.49 6.99
CA THR A 48 9.34 -14.95 7.04
C THR A 48 9.24 -15.46 8.49
N GLY A 49 8.23 -16.29 8.77
CA GLY A 49 7.95 -16.82 10.12
C GLY A 49 6.75 -16.16 10.83
N ALA A 50 6.19 -15.08 10.28
CA ALA A 50 4.91 -14.54 10.74
C ALA A 50 3.73 -15.41 10.28
N ILE A 51 2.65 -15.44 11.07
CA ILE A 51 1.41 -16.12 10.69
C ILE A 51 0.81 -15.37 9.49
N ARG A 52 0.89 -16.00 8.31
CA ARG A 52 0.29 -15.47 7.09
C ARG A 52 -1.24 -15.56 7.16
N PRO A 53 -1.96 -14.49 6.83
CA PRO A 53 -3.42 -14.52 6.77
C PRO A 53 -3.88 -15.45 5.64
N THR A 54 -4.88 -16.28 5.92
CA THR A 54 -5.41 -17.32 5.01
C THR A 54 -5.99 -16.75 3.72
N SER A 55 -6.45 -15.50 3.71
CA SER A 55 -6.87 -14.78 2.49
C SER A 55 -6.15 -13.44 2.38
N CYS A 56 -4.96 -13.49 1.79
CA CYS A 56 -4.11 -12.34 1.50
C CYS A 56 -4.85 -11.29 0.64
N ILE A 57 -5.61 -11.75 -0.37
CA ILE A 57 -6.33 -10.88 -1.30
C ILE A 57 -7.40 -10.05 -0.57
N ASN A 58 -8.22 -10.68 0.28
CA ASN A 58 -9.30 -9.97 0.98
C ASN A 58 -8.74 -8.97 2.00
N LEU A 59 -7.65 -9.33 2.68
CA LEU A 59 -7.00 -8.44 3.64
C LEU A 59 -6.44 -7.19 2.94
N ILE A 60 -5.67 -7.37 1.87
CA ILE A 60 -5.11 -6.25 1.11
C ILE A 60 -6.24 -5.41 0.48
N ALA A 61 -7.25 -6.03 -0.10
CA ALA A 61 -8.40 -5.31 -0.67
C ALA A 61 -9.12 -4.43 0.37
N SER A 62 -9.28 -4.91 1.61
CA SER A 62 -9.87 -4.14 2.71
C SER A 62 -9.01 -2.92 3.06
N HIS A 63 -7.70 -3.10 3.23
CA HIS A 63 -6.78 -2.00 3.51
C HIS A 63 -6.73 -0.99 2.35
N VAL A 64 -6.70 -1.45 1.10
CA VAL A 64 -6.74 -0.59 -0.09
C VAL A 64 -8.03 0.20 -0.15
N CYS A 65 -9.18 -0.40 0.17
CA CYS A 65 -10.46 0.29 0.22
C CYS A 65 -10.46 1.41 1.28
N ALA A 66 -9.87 1.15 2.46
CA ALA A 66 -9.70 2.18 3.48
C ALA A 66 -8.73 3.29 3.03
N LEU A 67 -7.59 2.92 2.43
CA LEU A 67 -6.59 3.86 1.94
C LEU A 67 -7.16 4.81 0.87
N ARG A 68 -7.95 4.29 -0.08
CA ARG A 68 -8.64 5.09 -1.12
C ARG A 68 -9.52 6.21 -0.56
N LYS A 69 -10.05 6.06 0.66
CA LYS A 69 -10.85 7.10 1.32
C LYS A 69 -9.97 8.21 1.93
N ILE A 70 -8.69 7.93 2.15
CA ILE A 70 -7.75 8.79 2.87
C ILE A 70 -6.84 9.55 1.88
N ILE A 71 -6.34 8.86 0.86
CA ILE A 71 -5.43 9.43 -0.14
C ILE A 71 -6.21 10.30 -1.15
N LYS A 72 -5.82 11.58 -1.27
CA LYS A 72 -6.43 12.54 -2.22
C LYS A 72 -5.56 12.83 -3.44
N HIS A 73 -4.25 12.64 -3.33
CA HIS A 73 -3.25 12.96 -4.38
C HIS A 73 -2.63 11.71 -5.02
N CYS A 74 -3.04 10.53 -4.58
CA CYS A 74 -2.58 9.26 -5.11
C CYS A 74 -3.81 8.37 -5.35
N ARG A 75 -3.74 7.48 -6.34
CA ARG A 75 -4.79 6.50 -6.63
C ARG A 75 -4.20 5.10 -6.55
N ILE A 76 -4.86 4.21 -5.82
CA ILE A 76 -4.51 2.77 -5.87
C ILE A 76 -5.41 2.10 -6.89
N GLU A 77 -4.84 1.60 -7.98
CA GLU A 77 -5.52 0.79 -8.98
C GLU A 77 -5.46 -0.69 -8.65
N ASN A 78 -6.43 -1.46 -9.14
CA ASN A 78 -6.40 -2.91 -9.11
C ASN A 78 -6.76 -3.50 -10.48
N ASP A 79 -6.10 -4.58 -10.89
CA ASP A 79 -6.37 -5.26 -12.17
C ASP A 79 -7.19 -6.56 -12.00
N HIS A 80 -7.53 -7.21 -13.11
CA HIS A 80 -8.26 -8.49 -13.12
C HIS A 80 -7.48 -9.66 -12.51
N ARG A 81 -6.18 -9.51 -12.27
CA ARG A 81 -5.31 -10.52 -11.65
C ARG A 81 -5.10 -10.25 -10.15
N SER A 82 -5.92 -9.39 -9.54
CA SER A 82 -5.81 -9.01 -8.13
C SER A 82 -4.44 -8.41 -7.79
N ARG A 83 -3.84 -7.66 -8.73
CA ARG A 83 -2.63 -6.88 -8.50
C ARG A 83 -2.99 -5.44 -8.22
N PHE A 84 -2.19 -4.77 -7.42
CA PHE A 84 -2.37 -3.39 -6.98
C PHE A 84 -1.18 -2.54 -7.40
N ARG A 85 -1.43 -1.26 -7.68
CA ARG A 85 -0.40 -0.26 -8.00
C ARG A 85 -0.81 1.08 -7.42
N LEU A 86 0.14 1.81 -6.85
CA LEU A 86 -0.04 3.23 -6.53
C LEU A 86 0.29 4.10 -7.75
N ILE A 87 -0.59 5.01 -8.08
CA ILE A 87 -0.37 6.08 -9.06
C ILE A 87 -0.32 7.38 -8.29
N ASN A 88 0.73 8.17 -8.51
CA ASN A 88 0.79 9.56 -8.10
C ASN A 88 0.35 10.41 -9.29
N ASP A 89 -0.63 11.28 -9.08
CA ASP A 89 -1.00 12.32 -10.06
C ASP A 89 0.10 13.39 -10.16
#